data_AF-A0A923WS43-F1
#
_entry.id   AF-A0A923WS43-F1
#
_cell.length_a   1.000
_cell.length_b   1.000
_cell.length_c   1.000
_cell.angle_alpha   90.00
_cell.angle_beta   90.00
_cell.angle_gamma   90.00
#
_symmetry.space_group_name_H-M   'P 1'
#
loop_
_entity.id
_entity.type
_entity.pdbx_description
1 polymer ?
#
loop_
_entity_poly.entity_id
_entity_poly.type
_entity_poly.pdbx_seq_one_letter_code
_entity_poly.pdbx_strand_id
1 'polypeptide(L)'
;GIGRTDKVQSTALALNALLNYVNNDDVKTNFPSSVRLAVQFLKSQARLNDQGQVYWPGEVFFSAVAQARNTVLWRSTSYTTALVTLTLVKSEKIMQEAL
;
A
#
# COMPACT_ATOMS: atom_id res chain seq x y z
N GLY A 1 12.65 -14.29 3.28
CA GLY A 1 14.02 -14.08 2.77
C GLY A 1 14.10 -12.77 2.00
N ILE A 2 15.31 -12.32 1.69
CA ILE A 2 15.65 -11.05 1.01
C ILE A 2 15.04 -10.93 -0.42
N GLY A 3 14.28 -11.94 -0.89
CA GLY A 3 13.56 -11.93 -2.18
C GLY A 3 12.02 -11.87 -2.08
N ARG A 4 11.41 -11.62 -0.92
CA ARG A 4 9.96 -11.42 -0.84
C ARG A 4 9.66 -9.97 -1.24
N THR A 5 9.13 -9.76 -2.45
CA THR A 5 8.62 -8.44 -2.86
C THR A 5 7.49 -8.02 -1.93
N ASP A 6 7.67 -6.88 -1.27
CA ASP A 6 6.68 -6.23 -0.41
C ASP A 6 5.60 -5.57 -1.29
N LYS A 7 4.77 -6.40 -1.93
CA LYS A 7 3.82 -5.98 -2.96
C LYS A 7 2.69 -5.14 -2.39
N VAL A 8 2.23 -5.43 -1.17
CA VAL A 8 1.11 -4.72 -0.55
C VAL A 8 1.53 -3.28 -0.21
N GLN A 9 2.63 -3.14 0.53
CA GLN A 9 3.19 -1.88 0.96
C GLN A 9 3.69 -1.05 -0.22
N SER A 10 4.36 -1.66 -1.19
CA SER A 10 4.79 -0.95 -2.41
C SER A 10 3.60 -0.44 -3.21
N THR A 11 2.53 -1.24 -3.34
CA THR A 11 1.30 -0.80 -4.04
C THR A 11 0.59 0.32 -3.29
N ALA A 12 0.50 0.22 -1.95
CA ALA A 12 -0.11 1.27 -1.14
C ALA A 12 0.69 2.57 -1.18
N LEU A 13 2.02 2.52 -1.14
CA LEU A 13 2.88 3.70 -1.32
C LEU A 13 2.71 4.33 -2.70
N ALA A 14 2.75 3.52 -3.77
CA ALA A 14 2.58 3.98 -5.13
C ALA A 14 1.21 4.64 -5.35
N LEU A 15 0.14 4.00 -4.85
CA LEU A 15 -1.20 4.56 -4.89
C LEU A 15 -1.27 5.86 -4.08
N ASN A 16 -0.77 5.89 -2.84
CA ASN A 16 -0.81 7.11 -2.01
C ASN A 16 -0.05 8.28 -2.65
N ALA A 17 1.10 7.99 -3.29
CA ALA A 17 1.85 8.96 -4.08
C ALA A 17 1.00 9.46 -5.26
N LEU A 18 0.42 8.56 -6.06
CA LEU A 18 -0.46 8.92 -7.17
C LEU A 18 -1.62 9.83 -6.70
N LEU A 19 -2.29 9.48 -5.60
CA LEU A 19 -3.37 10.27 -5.00
C LEU A 19 -2.92 11.66 -4.50
N ASN A 20 -1.63 11.87 -4.20
CA ASN A 20 -1.08 13.19 -3.86
C ASN A 20 -0.83 14.08 -5.08
N TYR A 21 -0.68 13.50 -6.27
CA TYR A 21 -0.36 14.22 -7.51
C TYR A 21 -1.55 14.34 -8.47
N VAL A 22 -2.77 13.98 -8.05
CA VAL A 22 -3.98 13.99 -8.92
C VAL A 22 -4.28 15.34 -9.56
N ASN A 23 -3.95 16.45 -8.88
CA ASN A 23 -4.23 17.79 -9.37
C ASN A 23 -3.21 18.28 -10.41
N ASN A 24 -2.22 17.48 -10.77
CA ASN A 24 -1.25 17.83 -11.80
C ASN A 24 -1.75 17.37 -13.17
N ASP A 25 -1.91 18.30 -14.11
CA ASP A 25 -2.51 18.08 -15.43
C ASP A 25 -1.78 17.01 -16.25
N ASP A 26 -0.49 16.78 -15.98
CA ASP A 26 0.35 15.78 -16.66
C ASP A 26 -0.01 14.31 -16.35
N VAL A 27 -0.81 14.04 -15.31
CA VAL A 27 -1.05 12.65 -14.82
C VAL A 27 -2.42 12.10 -15.26
N LYS A 28 -3.26 12.89 -15.93
CA LYS A 28 -4.70 12.61 -16.09
C LYS A 28 -5.06 11.42 -16.99
N THR A 29 -4.21 11.03 -17.94
CA THR A 29 -4.64 10.13 -19.04
C THR A 29 -4.81 8.66 -18.63
N ASN A 30 -4.20 8.19 -17.53
CA ASN A 30 -4.33 6.81 -17.01
C ASN A 30 -4.63 6.75 -15.50
N PHE A 31 -5.04 7.89 -14.93
CA PHE A 31 -5.19 8.06 -13.49
C PHE A 31 -6.28 7.17 -12.88
N PRO A 32 -7.53 7.13 -13.40
CA PRO A 32 -8.61 6.41 -12.75
C PRO A 32 -8.49 4.88 -12.84
N SER A 33 -7.93 4.37 -13.95
CA SER A 33 -7.72 2.93 -14.15
C SER A 33 -6.64 2.39 -13.22
N SER A 34 -5.53 3.12 -13.06
CA SER A 34 -4.43 2.74 -12.16
C SER A 34 -4.87 2.75 -10.69
N VAL A 35 -5.63 3.78 -10.27
CA VAL A 35 -6.24 3.84 -8.93
C VAL A 35 -7.15 2.65 -8.68
N ARG A 36 -8.05 2.34 -9.63
CA ARG A 36 -8.96 1.19 -9.52
C ARG A 36 -8.22 -0.13 -9.37
N LEU A 37 -7.21 -0.38 -10.21
CA LEU A 37 -6.42 -1.61 -10.16
C LEU A 37 -5.68 -1.76 -8.83
N ALA A 38 -5.07 -0.68 -8.33
CA ALA A 38 -4.39 -0.68 -7.04
C ALA A 38 -5.36 -0.95 -5.89
N VAL A 39 -6.54 -0.30 -5.89
CA VAL A 39 -7.58 -0.55 -4.87
C VAL A 39 -8.07 -1.99 -4.90
N GLN A 40 -8.36 -2.54 -6.08
CA GLN A 40 -8.79 -3.94 -6.23
C GLN A 40 -7.72 -4.90 -5.73
N PHE A 41 -6.46 -4.66 -6.10
CA PHE A 41 -5.34 -5.44 -5.60
C PHE A 41 -5.26 -5.39 -4.08
N LEU A 42 -5.23 -4.19 -3.47
CA LEU A 42 -5.13 -4.04 -2.02
C LEU A 42 -6.30 -4.74 -1.30
N LYS A 43 -7.54 -4.57 -1.76
CA LYS A 43 -8.71 -5.28 -1.22
C LYS A 43 -8.57 -6.80 -1.31
N SER A 44 -8.03 -7.32 -2.42
CA SER A 44 -7.80 -8.77 -2.59
C SER A 44 -6.75 -9.35 -1.64
N GLN A 45 -5.86 -8.51 -1.10
CA GLN A 45 -4.81 -8.93 -0.16
C GLN A 45 -5.23 -8.86 1.31
N ALA A 46 -6.44 -8.35 1.59
CA ALA A 46 -6.97 -8.26 2.94
C ALA A 46 -7.15 -9.65 3.56
N ARG A 47 -6.91 -9.75 4.86
CA ARG A 47 -7.11 -10.97 5.67
C ARG A 47 -7.96 -10.66 6.88
N LEU A 48 -8.61 -11.70 7.41
CA LEU A 48 -9.29 -11.64 8.71
C LEU A 48 -8.41 -12.32 9.76
N ASN A 49 -8.31 -11.73 10.94
CA ASN A 49 -7.76 -12.41 12.10
C ASN A 49 -8.85 -13.25 12.81
N ASP A 50 -8.48 -13.96 13.87
CA ASP A 50 -9.39 -14.81 14.64
C ASP A 50 -10.54 -14.03 15.31
N GLN A 51 -10.41 -12.70 15.40
CA GLN A 51 -11.42 -11.79 15.93
C GLN A 51 -12.30 -11.16 14.83
N GLY A 52 -12.12 -11.58 13.57
CA GLY A 52 -12.86 -11.03 12.43
C GLY A 52 -12.41 -9.63 12.00
N GLN A 53 -11.26 -9.14 12.46
CA GLN A 53 -10.73 -7.84 12.08
C GLN A 53 -9.93 -7.94 10.78
N VAL A 54 -10.13 -6.96 9.90
CA VAL A 54 -9.42 -6.85 8.63
C VAL A 54 -8.00 -6.33 8.87
N TYR A 55 -7.01 -7.01 8.29
CA TYR A 55 -5.61 -6.58 8.31
C TYR A 55 -4.88 -6.95 7.02
N TRP A 56 -3.71 -6.35 6.82
CA TRP A 56 -2.76 -6.72 5.76
C TRP A 56 -1.49 -7.31 6.37
N PRO A 57 -0.96 -8.43 5.84
CA PRO A 57 0.25 -9.06 6.35
C PRO A 57 1.41 -8.07 6.47
N GLY A 58 2.14 -8.11 7.58
CA GLY A 58 3.28 -7.24 7.82
C GLY A 58 4.40 -7.43 6.79
N GLU A 59 4.67 -6.38 6.02
CA GLU A 59 5.79 -6.26 5.11
C GLU A 59 6.93 -5.45 5.73
N VAL A 60 8.07 -5.32 5.04
CA VAL A 60 9.25 -4.64 5.58
C VAL A 60 8.96 -3.16 5.79
N PHE A 61 8.83 -2.79 7.06
CA PHE A 61 8.65 -1.40 7.49
C PHE A 61 9.99 -0.68 7.62
N PHE A 62 11.00 -1.38 8.15
CA PHE A 62 12.31 -0.78 8.41
C PHE A 62 13.41 -1.80 8.13
N SER A 63 14.49 -1.34 7.50
CA SER A 63 15.70 -2.10 7.31
C SER A 63 16.89 -1.32 7.84
N ALA A 64 17.71 -1.94 8.69
CA ALA A 64 18.99 -1.39 9.08
C ALA A 64 20.13 -2.26 8.58
N VAL A 65 21.21 -1.60 8.17
CA VAL A 65 22.49 -2.24 7.89
C VAL A 65 23.31 -2.12 9.17
N ALA A 66 23.50 -3.23 9.90
CA ALA A 66 24.50 -3.24 10.95
C ALA A 66 25.88 -3.20 10.28
N GLN A 67 26.83 -2.43 10.84
CA GLN A 67 28.18 -2.20 10.30
C GLN A 67 29.00 -3.47 9.95
N ALA A 68 28.49 -4.69 10.21
CA ALA A 68 29.07 -5.94 9.74
C ALA A 68 27.99 -6.89 9.19
N ARG A 69 27.76 -6.84 7.87
CA ARG A 69 27.26 -7.90 6.96
C ARG A 69 25.86 -8.50 7.15
N ASN A 70 25.09 -8.15 8.18
CA ASN A 70 23.72 -8.65 8.36
C ASN A 70 22.67 -7.55 8.21
N THR A 71 21.78 -7.70 7.23
CA THR A 71 20.59 -6.86 7.08
C THR A 71 19.55 -7.26 8.13
N VAL A 72 19.19 -6.33 9.01
CA VAL A 72 18.07 -6.52 9.93
C VAL A 72 16.81 -5.96 9.27
N LEU A 73 15.80 -6.82 9.10
CA LEU A 73 14.51 -6.47 8.49
C LEU A 73 13.41 -6.55 9.55
N TRP A 74 12.82 -5.40 9.89
CA TRP A 74 11.63 -5.35 10.73
C TRP A 74 10.38 -5.31 9.87
N ARG A 75 9.46 -6.22 10.17
CA ARG A 75 8.14 -6.30 9.51
C ARG A 75 7.05 -5.90 10.49
N SER A 76 6.07 -5.15 10.01
CA SER A 76 4.99 -4.65 10.88
C SER A 76 3.63 -4.75 10.19
N THR A 77 2.80 -5.63 10.73
CA THR A 77 1.39 -5.79 10.33
C THR A 77 0.60 -4.53 10.60
N SER A 78 0.81 -3.89 11.76
CA SER A 78 0.13 -2.64 12.12
C SER A 78 0.48 -1.51 11.18
N TYR A 79 1.77 -1.35 10.83
CA TYR A 79 2.18 -0.33 9.87
C TYR A 79 1.59 -0.58 8.48
N THR A 80 1.72 -1.82 7.98
CA THR A 80 1.19 -2.18 6.65
C THR A 80 -0.31 -1.95 6.60
N THR A 81 -1.04 -2.37 7.63
CA THR A 81 -2.49 -2.17 7.75
C THR A 81 -2.85 -0.69 7.79
N ALA A 82 -2.16 0.12 8.61
CA ALA A 82 -2.42 1.55 8.69
C ALA A 82 -2.18 2.27 7.35
N LEU A 83 -1.08 1.96 6.66
CA LEU A 83 -0.75 2.51 5.36
C LEU A 83 -1.81 2.15 4.31
N VAL A 84 -2.21 0.87 4.25
CA VAL A 84 -3.23 0.43 3.28
C VAL A 84 -4.57 1.09 3.57
N THR A 85 -5.00 1.12 4.83
CA THR A 85 -6.25 1.77 5.24
C THR A 85 -6.27 3.25 4.87
N LEU A 86 -5.21 4.00 5.21
CA LEU A 86 -5.07 5.41 4.84
C LEU A 86 -5.22 5.61 3.33
N THR A 87 -4.56 4.77 2.56
CA THR A 87 -4.54 4.87 1.09
C THR A 87 -5.91 4.54 0.49
N LEU A 88 -6.58 3.50 0.99
CA LEU A 88 -7.93 3.13 0.55
C LEU A 88 -8.94 4.24 0.86
N VAL A 89 -8.94 4.79 2.07
CA VAL A 89 -9.82 5.90 2.46
C VAL A 89 -9.61 7.10 1.54
N LYS A 90 -8.34 7.46 1.28
CA LYS A 90 -8.02 8.57 0.38
C LYS A 90 -8.47 8.33 -1.07
N SER A 91 -8.45 7.07 -1.52
CA SER A 91 -8.89 6.71 -2.87
C SER A 91 -10.40 6.79 -3.08
N GLU A 92 -11.21 6.74 -2.00
CA GLU A 92 -12.67 6.77 -2.10
C GLU A 92 -13.18 8.03 -2.78
N LYS A 93 -12.64 9.20 -2.41
CA LYS A 93 -13.02 10.48 -3.00
C LYS A 93 -12.86 10.47 -4.53
N ILE A 94 -11.74 9.93 -5.00
CA ILE A 94 -11.42 9.88 -6.43
C ILE A 94 -12.30 8.85 -7.16
N MET A 95 -12.56 7.70 -6.53
CA MET A 95 -13.42 6.69 -7.12
C MET A 95 -14.88 7.14 -7.23
N GLN A 96 -15.35 8.03 -6.34
CA GLN A 96 -16.68 8.64 -6.42
C GLN A 96 -16.77 9.69 -7.54
N GLU A 97 -15.70 10.45 -7.79
CA GLU A 97 -15.65 11.47 -8.86
C GLU A 97 -15.46 10.87 -10.26
N ALA A 98 -14.98 9.63 -10.35
CA ALA A 98 -14.70 8.93 -11.62
C ALA A 98 -15.83 8.01 -12.11
N LEU A 99 -16.94 7.91 -11.36
CA LEU A 99 -18.18 7.21 -11.72
C LEU A 99 -19.26 8.22 -12.10
#